data_AF-A0AAW1BPF5-F1
#
_entry.id   AF-A0AAW1BPF5-F1
#
_cell.length_a   1.000
_cell.length_b   1.000
_cell.length_c   1.000
_cell.angle_alpha   90.00
_cell.angle_beta   90.00
_cell.angle_gamma   90.00
#
_symmetry.space_group_name_H-M   'P 1'
#
loop_
_entity.id
_entity.type
_entity.pdbx_description
1 polymer ?
#
loop_
_entity_poly.entity_id
_entity_poly.type
_entity_poly.pdbx_seq_one_letter_code
_entity_poly.pdbx_strand_id
1 'polypeptide(L)'
;MAATTWRSKKKRQLYRRQRNRAQYRQRNPRVEKRSARHAKRVYGKKMSRKSPRKMQKMKLDSVRMTNEAQNILHFCVHDLYKKVSLAAERLRKKKRHVSITVSDVRNALKKIMPKKYDRKSVSSMSCR
;
A
#
# COMPACT_ATOMS: atom_id res chain seq x y z
N MET A 1 59.49 44.09 0.86
CA MET A 1 58.23 43.70 1.53
C MET A 1 57.09 43.63 0.50
N ALA A 2 56.42 42.49 0.33
CA ALA A 2 55.03 42.36 -0.16
C ALA A 2 54.66 40.88 -0.35
N ALA A 3 54.66 40.08 0.74
CA ALA A 3 53.93 38.83 0.76
C ALA A 3 52.47 39.12 1.16
N THR A 4 51.53 38.27 0.75
CA THR A 4 50.12 38.19 1.25
C THR A 4 49.00 38.96 0.51
N THR A 5 48.75 38.68 -0.77
CA THR A 5 47.46 39.06 -1.40
C THR A 5 46.60 37.86 -1.83
N TRP A 6 47.20 36.68 -2.04
CA TRP A 6 46.49 35.48 -2.49
C TRP A 6 45.71 34.73 -1.38
N ARG A 7 46.29 34.61 -0.18
CA ARG A 7 45.61 33.97 0.99
C ARG A 7 44.34 34.74 1.42
N SER A 8 44.32 36.06 1.20
CA SER A 8 43.19 36.93 1.57
C SER A 8 41.98 36.73 0.65
N LYS A 9 42.19 36.65 -0.68
CA LYS A 9 41.10 36.45 -1.65
C LYS A 9 40.38 35.11 -1.47
N LYS A 10 41.12 34.03 -1.20
CA LYS A 10 40.56 32.68 -0.96
C LYS A 10 39.74 32.62 0.33
N LYS A 11 40.21 33.25 1.42
CA LYS A 11 39.43 33.40 2.66
C LYS A 11 38.16 34.21 2.43
N ARG A 12 38.21 35.30 1.66
CA ARG A 12 37.05 36.15 1.34
C ARG A 12 35.99 35.41 0.52
N GLN A 13 36.40 34.56 -0.41
CA GLN A 13 35.48 33.68 -1.16
C GLN A 13 34.81 32.63 -0.28
N LEU A 14 35.56 32.00 0.64
CA LEU A 14 35.02 31.02 1.58
C LEU A 14 33.98 31.66 2.51
N TYR A 15 34.25 32.85 3.02
CA TYR A 15 33.30 33.60 3.85
C TYR A 15 32.01 33.96 3.08
N ARG A 16 32.12 34.41 1.82
CA ARG A 16 30.94 34.66 0.97
C ARG A 16 30.13 33.39 0.72
N ARG A 17 30.78 32.25 0.47
CA ARG A 17 30.10 30.95 0.29
C ARG A 17 29.38 30.50 1.56
N GLN A 18 30.00 30.63 2.74
CA GLN A 18 29.35 30.31 4.01
C GLN A 18 28.13 31.20 4.28
N ARG A 19 28.25 32.52 4.05
CA ARG A 19 27.14 33.46 4.25
C ARG A 19 25.95 33.14 3.34
N ASN A 20 26.20 32.83 2.06
CA ASN A 20 25.15 32.44 1.12
C ASN A 20 24.50 31.10 1.50
N ARG A 21 25.27 30.14 2.01
CA ARG A 21 24.75 28.84 2.48
C ARG A 21 23.84 28.99 3.70
N ALA A 22 24.20 29.87 4.64
CA ALA A 22 23.39 30.20 5.81
C ALA A 22 22.07 30.88 5.41
N GLN A 23 22.12 31.84 4.48
CA GLN A 23 20.91 32.51 3.96
C GLN A 23 19.99 31.54 3.19
N TYR A 24 20.54 30.61 2.42
CA TYR A 24 19.75 29.58 1.73
C TYR A 24 19.03 28.64 2.71
N ARG A 25 19.69 28.27 3.82
CA ARG A 25 19.09 27.47 4.90
C ARG A 25 17.96 28.20 5.63
N GLN A 26 18.05 29.52 5.78
CA GLN A 26 16.97 30.30 6.38
C GLN A 26 15.76 30.50 5.46
N ARG A 27 15.95 30.57 4.14
CA ARG A 27 14.84 30.73 3.18
C ARG A 27 14.02 29.46 2.95
N ASN A 28 14.57 28.26 3.21
CA ASN A 28 13.89 26.98 2.92
C ASN A 28 13.88 25.98 4.10
N PRO A 29 13.26 26.30 5.25
CA PRO A 29 13.14 25.35 6.37
C PRO A 29 12.21 24.15 6.08
N ARG A 30 11.46 24.16 4.97
CA ARG A 30 10.48 23.12 4.61
C ARG A 30 11.06 21.91 3.87
N VAL A 31 12.24 22.02 3.24
CA VAL A 31 12.78 20.92 2.41
C VAL A 31 13.65 19.96 3.24
N GLU A 32 14.42 20.46 4.21
CA GLU A 32 15.33 19.64 5.02
C GLU A 32 14.61 18.78 6.09
N LYS A 33 13.42 19.19 6.54
CA LYS A 33 12.62 18.40 7.51
C LYS A 33 12.00 17.12 6.91
N ARG A 34 11.98 16.96 5.59
CA ARG A 34 11.42 15.76 4.94
C ARG A 34 12.42 14.61 4.84
N SER A 35 13.73 14.86 4.74
CA SER A 35 14.74 13.77 4.67
C SER A 35 15.11 13.19 6.05
N ALA A 36 15.06 14.00 7.11
CA ALA A 36 15.41 13.56 8.47
C ALA A 36 14.44 12.51 9.04
N ARG A 37 13.17 12.48 8.58
CA ARG A 37 12.19 11.46 8.99
C ARG A 37 12.42 10.08 8.36
N HIS A 38 13.17 10.01 7.25
CA HIS A 38 13.50 8.75 6.59
C HIS A 38 14.82 8.12 7.11
N ALA A 39 15.75 8.92 7.63
CA ALA A 39 17.05 8.41 8.09
C ALA A 39 16.98 7.67 9.44
N LYS A 40 16.00 7.95 10.32
CA LYS A 40 15.89 7.34 11.66
C LYS A 40 15.06 6.05 11.74
N ARG A 41 14.80 5.37 10.62
CA ARG A 41 14.08 4.06 10.61
C ARG A 41 14.93 2.86 10.21
N VAL A 42 16.26 2.98 10.20
CA VAL A 42 17.15 1.91 9.70
C VAL A 42 17.82 1.07 10.82
N TYR A 43 17.72 1.46 12.09
CA TYR A 43 18.27 0.68 13.21
C TYR A 43 17.19 0.29 14.20
N GLY A 44 16.43 -0.75 13.87
CA GLY A 44 15.45 -1.33 14.79
C GLY A 44 14.71 -2.50 14.16
N LYS A 45 15.08 -3.71 14.59
CA LYS A 45 14.44 -5.01 14.31
C LYS A 45 14.63 -5.59 12.90
N LYS A 46 15.70 -6.38 12.75
CA LYS A 46 15.69 -7.56 11.87
C LYS A 46 14.70 -8.59 12.43
N MET A 47 13.41 -8.34 12.31
CA MET A 47 12.44 -9.43 12.35
C MET A 47 12.57 -10.14 11.00
N SER A 48 13.20 -11.31 11.00
CA SER A 48 13.17 -12.27 9.90
C SER A 48 11.69 -12.55 9.56
N ARG A 49 11.11 -11.74 8.67
CA ARG A 49 9.82 -12.01 8.07
C ARG A 49 10.02 -13.22 7.19
N LYS A 50 9.60 -14.38 7.70
CA LYS A 50 9.38 -15.59 6.91
C LYS A 50 8.72 -15.14 5.60
N SER A 51 9.34 -15.52 4.47
CA SER A 51 8.82 -15.22 3.14
C SER A 51 7.33 -15.59 3.09
N PRO A 52 6.42 -14.70 2.67
CA PRO A 52 5.04 -15.12 2.45
C PRO A 52 5.07 -16.23 1.40
N ARG A 53 4.67 -17.43 1.84
CA ARG A 53 4.55 -18.61 1.00
C ARG A 53 3.68 -18.26 -0.21
N LYS A 54 4.29 -18.32 -1.39
CA LYS A 54 3.64 -18.50 -2.70
C LYS A 54 2.40 -17.62 -2.95
N MET A 55 2.56 -16.29 -2.95
CA MET A 55 1.79 -15.51 -3.92
C MET A 55 2.48 -15.71 -5.26
N GLN A 56 2.02 -16.69 -6.03
CA GLN A 56 2.37 -16.79 -7.44
C GLN A 56 1.91 -15.48 -8.07
N LYS A 57 2.85 -14.56 -8.30
CA LYS A 57 2.55 -13.31 -9.01
C LYS A 57 2.00 -13.74 -10.35
N MET A 58 0.71 -13.54 -10.59
CA MET A 58 0.18 -13.63 -11.94
C MET A 58 1.06 -12.71 -12.77
N LYS A 59 1.58 -13.21 -13.90
CA LYS A 59 2.28 -12.36 -14.85
C LYS A 59 1.30 -11.25 -15.20
N LEU A 60 1.57 -10.04 -14.72
CA LEU A 60 0.89 -8.85 -15.19
C LEU A 60 1.44 -8.66 -16.59
N ASP A 61 0.84 -9.37 -17.55
CA ASP A 61 1.04 -9.01 -18.94
C ASP A 61 0.69 -7.52 -19.03
N SER A 62 1.54 -6.73 -19.69
CA SER A 62 1.44 -5.27 -19.77
C SER A 62 0.20 -4.79 -20.55
N VAL A 63 -0.80 -5.65 -20.69
CA VAL A 63 -2.07 -5.42 -21.36
C VAL A 63 -2.91 -4.55 -20.44
N ARG A 64 -3.12 -3.31 -20.87
CA ARG A 64 -4.05 -2.40 -20.21
C ARG A 64 -5.48 -2.84 -20.51
N MET A 65 -6.28 -3.02 -19.48
CA MET A 65 -7.72 -3.23 -19.64
C MET A 65 -8.40 -1.99 -20.21
N THR A 66 -9.28 -2.18 -21.18
CA THR A 66 -10.17 -1.11 -21.66
C THR A 66 -11.16 -0.69 -20.57
N ASN A 67 -11.65 0.55 -20.63
CA ASN A 67 -12.65 1.05 -19.69
C ASN A 67 -13.94 0.23 -19.71
N GLU A 68 -14.33 -0.28 -20.88
CA GLU A 68 -15.48 -1.19 -21.02
C GLU A 68 -15.27 -2.50 -20.25
N ALA A 69 -14.10 -3.13 -20.39
CA ALA A 69 -13.78 -4.33 -19.66
C ALA A 69 -13.75 -4.08 -18.14
N GLN A 70 -13.29 -2.91 -17.69
CA GLN A 70 -13.34 -2.51 -16.28
C GLN A 70 -14.78 -2.37 -15.78
N ASN A 71 -15.66 -1.75 -16.56
CA ASN A 71 -17.07 -1.61 -16.23
C ASN A 71 -17.78 -2.97 -16.14
N ILE A 72 -17.48 -3.88 -17.07
CA ILE A 72 -18.00 -5.25 -17.05
C ILE A 72 -17.54 -5.97 -15.78
N LEU A 73 -16.25 -5.91 -15.44
CA LEU A 73 -15.74 -6.52 -14.21
C LEU A 73 -16.42 -5.93 -12.96
N HIS A 74 -16.58 -4.60 -12.91
CA HIS A 74 -17.25 -3.93 -11.81
C HIS A 74 -18.70 -4.43 -11.65
N PHE A 75 -19.45 -4.53 -12.75
CA PHE A 75 -20.81 -5.06 -12.74
C PHE A 75 -20.86 -6.51 -12.28
N CYS A 76 -19.97 -7.37 -12.78
CA CYS A 76 -19.89 -8.77 -12.39
C CYS A 76 -19.60 -8.93 -10.88
N VAL A 77 -18.65 -8.17 -10.35
CA VAL A 77 -18.32 -8.21 -8.91
C VAL A 77 -19.49 -7.68 -8.08
N HIS A 78 -20.15 -6.62 -8.53
CA HIS A 78 -21.28 -6.03 -7.82
C HIS A 78 -22.49 -6.98 -7.78
N ASP A 79 -22.83 -7.64 -8.90
CA ASP A 79 -23.90 -8.64 -8.95
C ASP A 79 -23.61 -9.82 -8.02
N LEU A 80 -22.36 -10.30 -8.01
CA LEU A 80 -21.91 -11.37 -7.12
C LEU A 80 -22.03 -10.96 -5.65
N TYR A 81 -21.59 -9.75 -5.31
CA TYR A 81 -21.72 -9.20 -3.96
C TYR A 81 -23.19 -9.13 -3.52
N LYS A 82 -24.09 -8.66 -4.39
CA LYS A 82 -25.53 -8.57 -4.10
C LYS A 82 -26.13 -9.95 -3.83
N LYS A 83 -25.83 -10.95 -4.68
CA LYS A 83 -26.30 -12.33 -4.51
C LYS A 83 -25.82 -12.93 -3.19
N VAL A 84 -24.52 -12.79 -2.89
CA VAL A 84 -23.91 -13.33 -1.67
C VAL A 84 -24.47 -12.65 -0.43
N SER A 85 -24.62 -11.33 -0.45
CA SER A 85 -25.16 -10.56 0.67
C SER A 85 -26.59 -10.97 1.00
N LEU A 86 -27.46 -11.09 -0.01
CA LEU A 86 -28.84 -11.54 0.17
C LEU A 86 -28.91 -12.97 0.72
N ALA A 87 -28.08 -13.89 0.21
CA ALA A 87 -28.04 -15.26 0.70
C ALA A 87 -27.50 -15.34 2.15
N ALA A 88 -26.49 -14.53 2.49
CA ALA A 88 -25.96 -14.45 3.84
C ALA A 88 -26.98 -13.85 4.81
N GLU A 89 -27.74 -12.84 4.39
CA GLU A 89 -28.83 -12.26 5.17
C GLU A 89 -29.94 -13.28 5.44
N ARG A 90 -30.34 -14.07 4.43
CA ARG A 90 -31.30 -15.18 4.61
C ARG A 90 -30.80 -16.21 5.61
N LEU A 91 -29.50 -16.54 5.58
CA LEU A 91 -28.88 -17.46 6.55
C LEU A 91 -28.87 -16.88 7.96
N ARG A 92 -28.52 -15.59 8.11
CA ARG A 92 -28.61 -14.86 9.39
C ARG A 92 -30.03 -14.92 9.96
N LYS A 93 -31.04 -14.59 9.15
CA LYS A 93 -32.47 -14.61 9.55
C LYS A 93 -32.90 -16.01 9.98
N LYS A 94 -32.51 -17.05 9.23
CA LYS A 94 -32.84 -18.45 9.56
C LYS A 94 -32.26 -18.89 10.90
N LYS A 95 -31.03 -18.47 11.23
CA LYS A 95 -30.37 -18.80 12.50
C LYS A 95 -30.74 -17.84 13.64
N ARG A 96 -31.47 -16.75 13.37
CA ARG A 96 -31.80 -15.66 14.31
C ARG A 96 -30.57 -14.94 14.91
N HIS A 97 -29.51 -14.78 14.11
CA HIS A 97 -28.33 -14.03 14.54
C HIS A 97 -28.54 -12.51 14.40
N VAL A 98 -27.96 -11.75 15.32
CA VAL A 98 -28.01 -10.27 15.31
C VAL A 98 -27.23 -9.69 14.13
N SER A 99 -26.13 -10.32 13.72
CA SER A 99 -25.27 -9.86 12.63
C SER A 99 -24.92 -10.99 11.65
N ILE A 100 -24.50 -10.61 10.44
CA ILE A 100 -24.01 -11.56 9.43
C ILE A 100 -22.62 -12.02 9.85
N THR A 101 -22.45 -13.32 10.08
CA THR A 101 -21.14 -13.88 10.46
C THR A 101 -20.35 -14.31 9.23
N VAL A 102 -19.02 -14.44 9.38
CA VAL A 102 -18.15 -15.02 8.33
C VAL A 102 -18.63 -16.42 7.91
N SER A 103 -19.20 -17.18 8.84
CA SER A 103 -19.77 -18.50 8.54
C SER A 103 -20.96 -18.42 7.58
N ASP A 104 -21.79 -17.38 7.70
CA ASP A 104 -22.95 -17.17 6.84
C ASP A 104 -22.51 -16.74 5.44
N VAL A 105 -21.48 -15.90 5.34
CA VAL A 105 -20.88 -15.52 4.06
C VAL A 105 -20.23 -16.72 3.38
N ARG A 106 -19.46 -17.55 4.11
CA ARG A 106 -18.86 -18.78 3.54
C ARG A 106 -19.93 -19.76 3.04
N ASN A 107 -21.01 -19.92 3.80
CA ASN A 107 -22.11 -20.80 3.41
C ASN A 107 -22.94 -20.23 2.25
N ALA A 108 -23.11 -18.91 2.20
CA ALA A 108 -23.75 -18.23 1.07
C ALA A 108 -22.91 -18.38 -0.21
N LEU A 109 -21.59 -18.20 -0.12
CA LEU A 109 -20.66 -18.40 -1.24
C LEU A 109 -20.75 -19.82 -1.78
N LYS A 110 -20.74 -20.85 -0.93
CA LYS A 110 -20.91 -22.26 -1.35
C LYS A 110 -22.22 -22.55 -2.07
N LYS A 111 -23.27 -21.76 -1.82
CA LYS A 111 -24.57 -21.93 -2.49
C LYS A 111 -24.63 -21.27 -3.86
N ILE A 112 -23.92 -20.15 -4.03
CA ILE A 112 -23.99 -19.32 -5.24
C ILE A 112 -22.89 -19.70 -6.22
N MET A 113 -21.71 -20.06 -5.73
CA MET A 113 -20.59 -20.43 -6.56
C MET A 113 -20.73 -21.86 -7.09
N PRO A 114 -20.31 -22.13 -8.34
CA PRO A 114 -20.24 -23.49 -8.84
C PRO A 114 -19.23 -24.30 -8.03
N LYS A 115 -19.55 -25.57 -7.75
CA LYS A 115 -18.74 -26.50 -6.92
C LYS A 115 -17.25 -26.57 -7.32
N LYS A 116 -16.92 -26.30 -8.59
CA LYS A 116 -15.54 -26.27 -9.12
C LYS A 116 -14.68 -25.15 -8.49
N TYR A 117 -15.29 -24.05 -8.05
CA TYR A 117 -14.62 -22.86 -7.52
C TYR A 117 -14.62 -22.78 -5.98
N ASP A 118 -15.53 -23.51 -5.31
CA ASP A 118 -15.68 -23.51 -3.84
C ASP A 118 -14.41 -23.92 -3.07
N ARG A 119 -13.63 -24.85 -3.62
CA ARG A 119 -12.43 -25.38 -2.93
C ARG A 119 -11.37 -24.31 -2.72
N LYS A 120 -11.24 -23.35 -3.64
CA LYS A 120 -10.19 -22.32 -3.59
C LYS A 120 -10.68 -21.03 -2.90
N SER A 121 -11.95 -20.64 -3.12
CA SER A 121 -12.53 -19.41 -2.58
C SER A 121 -12.86 -19.49 -1.09
N VAL A 122 -13.33 -20.63 -0.59
CA VAL A 122 -13.62 -20.81 0.85
C VAL A 122 -12.33 -20.98 1.65
N SER A 123 -11.29 -21.56 1.02
CA SER A 123 -9.99 -21.79 1.66
C SER A 123 -9.22 -20.48 1.90
N SER A 124 -9.35 -19.48 1.01
CA SER A 124 -8.74 -18.15 1.20
C SER A 124 -9.43 -17.29 2.25
N MET A 125 -10.68 -17.59 2.62
CA MET A 125 -11.46 -16.87 3.63
C MET A 125 -11.21 -17.37 5.06
N SER A 126 -10.28 -18.30 5.27
CA SER A 126 -9.87 -18.78 6.59
C SER A 126 -9.10 -17.69 7.36
N CYS A 127 -9.82 -16.82 8.06
CA CYS A 127 -9.22 -15.88 9.00
C CYS A 127 -8.52 -16.66 10.12
N ARG A 128 -7.23 -16.38 10.31
CA ARG A 128 -6.48 -16.68 11.54
C ARG A 128 -6.80 -15.64 12.60
#